data_AF-R6P393-F1
#
_entry.id   AF-R6P393-F1
#
_cell.length_a   1.000
_cell.length_b   1.000
_cell.length_c   1.000
_cell.angle_alpha   90.00
_cell.angle_beta   90.00
_cell.angle_gamma   90.00
#
_symmetry.space_group_name_H-M   'P 1'
#
loop_
_entity.id
_entity.type
_entity.pdbx_description
1 polymer ?
#
loop_
_entity_poly.entity_id
_entity_poly.type
_entity_poly.pdbx_seq_one_letter_code
_entity_poly.pdbx_strand_id
1 'polypeptide(L)'
;MKCKKLISGIVAIMLVAVLAFGSTAAAVGAQTDNGADLALASQNVSELTATTDSSASSRADSLDDINEAISVIKVILGAFSSSDKLTWDSFKTGVSRLFYMSVDKLIDSLVVSLSKVFPLMSRPDEADYKFTNSNVGSKSFNDKAADGARWNVGYSSASLLTGNELDGNHYVGGSLSYPNPKHPTEILDDLRVRVFAMSDGTDNGIVVYAVLDAYGLAAKDVREIRSRIAGFIKNKNIVSVNISTLHQHSAIDTLGLNGDLNKVLFENTFKNAVGMDPSTLHNGQNKEYMEHLYKTTADSIIAAVNNMEPGEMYFSQTDVHEYIRDKRDPQTFDPNLNRLCFVPDNRESKPTWIVNAAIHCVGLGAGTTNISGDYPYFIEKQVNAAGANYVQIQGAELAITSQTAPVAVEGNTRYQNVEAYGNKLGEILVAADKGSKVEPILNIAHRDVFVTVDNHALEFIASTGLLANEAVKAKDGSMRIPTEIGYMEIGTNLAFALIPGELAPEIAFGGGTEAKDSWTGEDWEYPSMQDIVGSRKLMVLGLTNDQIGYIIADNNYHSILTENEELLTVSKHEGSRILLEFKSLYESVR
;
A
#
# COMPACT_ATOMS: atom_id res chain seq x y z
N MET A 1 20.50 8.72 -33.25
CA MET A 1 19.19 8.55 -33.93
C MET A 1 18.62 7.12 -33.84
N LYS A 2 19.45 6.06 -33.92
CA LYS A 2 19.00 4.65 -33.82
C LYS A 2 18.62 4.20 -32.40
N CYS A 3 19.34 4.61 -31.35
CA CYS A 3 18.92 4.36 -29.95
C CYS A 3 17.59 5.02 -29.58
N LYS A 4 17.32 6.25 -30.04
CA LYS A 4 16.05 6.94 -29.74
C LYS A 4 14.83 6.19 -30.28
N LYS A 5 14.92 5.55 -31.46
CA LYS A 5 13.82 4.79 -32.08
C LYS A 5 13.61 3.40 -31.44
N LEU A 6 14.70 2.75 -31.03
CA LEU A 6 14.63 1.46 -30.32
C LEU A 6 14.08 1.64 -28.90
N ILE A 7 14.54 2.69 -28.20
CA ILE A 7 14.07 3.07 -26.86
C ILE A 7 12.61 3.52 -26.92
N SER A 8 12.20 4.37 -27.88
CA SER A 8 10.80 4.75 -28.03
C SER A 8 9.89 3.58 -28.39
N GLY A 9 10.38 2.60 -29.17
CA GLY A 9 9.63 1.40 -29.53
C GLY A 9 9.46 0.44 -28.36
N ILE A 10 10.50 0.19 -27.57
CA ILE A 10 10.46 -0.73 -26.43
C ILE A 10 9.76 -0.12 -25.22
N VAL A 11 9.96 1.18 -24.96
CA VAL A 11 9.21 1.93 -23.95
C VAL A 11 7.74 2.01 -24.34
N ALA A 12 7.42 2.22 -25.63
CA ALA A 12 6.04 2.11 -26.10
C ALA A 12 5.49 0.68 -26.01
N ILE A 13 6.28 -0.38 -26.20
CA ILE A 13 5.82 -1.77 -26.03
C ILE A 13 5.60 -2.11 -24.56
N MET A 14 6.48 -1.71 -23.64
CA MET A 14 6.30 -1.92 -22.20
C MET A 14 5.18 -1.06 -21.64
N LEU A 15 5.08 0.22 -22.03
CA LEU A 15 3.95 1.07 -21.66
C LEU A 15 2.66 0.63 -22.34
N VAL A 16 2.65 0.17 -23.59
CA VAL A 16 1.42 -0.37 -24.22
C VAL A 16 1.08 -1.73 -23.64
N ALA A 17 2.02 -2.57 -23.23
CA ALA A 17 1.71 -3.81 -22.51
C ALA A 17 1.14 -3.49 -21.10
N VAL A 18 1.77 -2.59 -20.36
CA VAL A 18 1.29 -2.15 -19.03
C VAL A 18 -0.03 -1.36 -19.12
N LEU A 19 -0.21 -0.50 -20.14
CA LEU A 19 -1.40 0.35 -20.31
C LEU A 19 -2.55 -0.34 -21.07
N ALA A 20 -2.29 -1.21 -22.05
CA ALA A 20 -3.35 -1.89 -22.81
C ALA A 20 -3.94 -3.09 -22.06
N PHE A 21 -3.18 -3.73 -21.17
CA PHE A 21 -3.70 -4.81 -20.30
C PHE A 21 -4.24 -4.27 -18.96
N GLY A 22 -3.65 -3.20 -18.40
CA GLY A 22 -4.19 -2.53 -17.21
C GLY A 22 -5.53 -1.80 -17.43
N SER A 23 -5.87 -1.43 -18.68
CA SER A 23 -7.14 -0.76 -19.01
C SER A 23 -8.23 -1.68 -19.57
N THR A 24 -7.90 -2.91 -19.96
CA THR A 24 -8.91 -3.90 -20.39
C THR A 24 -9.49 -4.69 -19.22
N ALA A 25 -8.74 -4.95 -18.15
CA ALA A 25 -9.30 -5.53 -16.92
C ALA A 25 -10.38 -4.63 -16.27
N ALA A 26 -10.32 -3.31 -16.50
CA ALA A 26 -11.35 -2.37 -16.05
C ALA A 26 -12.63 -2.34 -16.92
N ALA A 27 -12.65 -3.01 -18.09
CA ALA A 27 -13.74 -2.89 -19.06
C ALA A 27 -14.43 -4.21 -19.44
N VAL A 28 -13.91 -5.39 -19.07
CA VAL A 28 -14.44 -6.68 -19.53
C VAL A 28 -15.52 -7.22 -18.57
N GLY A 29 -16.58 -6.43 -18.45
CA GLY A 29 -17.90 -6.88 -17.99
C GLY A 29 -18.89 -7.13 -19.15
N ALA A 30 -18.44 -7.01 -20.41
CA ALA A 30 -19.32 -7.13 -21.57
C ALA A 30 -18.76 -8.13 -22.59
N GLN A 31 -19.60 -9.10 -22.96
CA GLN A 31 -19.38 -10.09 -24.01
C GLN A 31 -18.96 -9.43 -25.33
N THR A 32 -17.75 -9.70 -25.84
CA THR A 32 -17.40 -9.54 -27.27
C THR A 32 -16.31 -10.53 -27.70
N ASP A 33 -16.38 -10.97 -28.96
CA ASP A 33 -15.66 -12.10 -29.58
C ASP A 33 -14.12 -12.05 -29.52
N ASN A 34 -13.53 -13.01 -28.77
CA ASN A 34 -12.09 -13.17 -28.50
C ASN A 34 -11.21 -13.63 -29.68
N GLY A 35 -11.75 -13.72 -30.91
CA GLY A 35 -11.05 -14.30 -32.06
C GLY A 35 -10.13 -13.33 -32.82
N ALA A 36 -10.48 -12.05 -32.85
CA ALA A 36 -9.76 -11.04 -33.64
C ALA A 36 -8.53 -10.49 -32.90
N ASP A 37 -8.61 -10.35 -31.58
CA ASP A 37 -7.55 -9.78 -30.75
C ASP A 37 -6.34 -10.74 -30.61
N LEU A 38 -6.59 -12.05 -30.56
CA LEU A 38 -5.54 -13.07 -30.60
C LEU A 38 -4.78 -13.11 -31.94
N ALA A 39 -5.48 -12.87 -33.05
CA ALA A 39 -4.85 -12.82 -34.38
C ALA A 39 -3.93 -11.60 -34.52
N LEU A 40 -4.35 -10.45 -33.98
CA LEU A 40 -3.54 -9.22 -33.93
C LEU A 40 -2.29 -9.38 -33.06
N ALA A 41 -2.42 -10.01 -31.89
CA ALA A 41 -1.29 -10.31 -31.01
C ALA A 41 -0.27 -11.24 -31.69
N SER A 42 -0.73 -12.27 -32.41
CA SER A 42 0.13 -13.20 -33.16
C SER A 42 0.89 -12.50 -34.31
N GLN A 43 0.24 -11.57 -35.00
CA GLN A 43 0.83 -10.79 -36.09
C GLN A 43 1.92 -9.83 -35.57
N ASN A 44 1.66 -9.15 -34.45
CA ASN A 44 2.63 -8.25 -33.82
C ASN A 44 3.87 -8.99 -33.31
N VAL A 45 3.71 -10.20 -32.76
CA VAL A 45 4.83 -11.04 -32.31
C VAL A 45 5.70 -11.52 -33.49
N SER A 46 5.08 -11.83 -34.62
CA SER A 46 5.81 -12.30 -35.82
C SER A 46 6.59 -11.17 -36.51
N GLU A 47 6.09 -9.93 -36.52
CA GLU A 47 6.86 -8.77 -37.00
C GLU A 47 8.07 -8.44 -36.10
N LEU A 48 7.97 -8.64 -34.79
CA LEU A 48 9.08 -8.44 -33.85
C LEU A 48 10.25 -9.40 -34.10
N THR A 49 9.97 -10.68 -34.40
CA THR A 49 11.02 -11.69 -34.68
C THR A 49 11.87 -11.38 -35.91
N ALA A 50 11.33 -10.64 -36.89
CA ALA A 50 12.09 -10.26 -38.09
C ALA A 50 13.10 -9.13 -37.85
N THR A 51 12.99 -8.40 -36.73
CA THR A 51 13.84 -7.23 -36.43
C THR A 51 15.02 -7.53 -35.50
N THR A 52 15.04 -8.69 -34.85
CA THR A 52 16.06 -9.07 -33.86
C THR A 52 17.33 -9.69 -34.47
N ASP A 53 17.36 -10.02 -35.76
CA ASP A 53 18.44 -10.78 -36.40
C ASP A 53 19.80 -10.05 -36.58
N SER A 54 19.94 -8.77 -36.21
CA SER A 54 21.09 -7.96 -36.69
C SER A 54 22.11 -7.43 -35.67
N SER A 55 22.28 -7.98 -34.45
CA SER A 55 23.43 -7.56 -33.60
C SER A 55 23.74 -8.51 -32.44
N ALA A 56 24.68 -9.44 -32.62
CA ALA A 56 25.07 -10.43 -31.61
C ALA A 56 26.52 -10.28 -31.14
N SER A 57 26.73 -10.23 -29.83
CA SER A 57 27.89 -10.87 -29.18
C SER A 57 27.74 -11.09 -27.66
N SER A 58 26.76 -10.48 -26.98
CA SER A 58 26.48 -10.74 -25.54
C SER A 58 25.16 -11.51 -25.32
N ARG A 59 24.73 -12.29 -26.32
CA ARG A 59 23.33 -12.59 -26.63
C ARG A 59 22.89 -14.04 -26.43
N ALA A 60 23.76 -14.96 -26.00
CA ALA A 60 23.47 -16.39 -26.05
C ALA A 60 22.37 -16.80 -25.06
N ASP A 61 22.55 -16.55 -23.77
CA ASP A 61 21.62 -17.02 -22.74
C ASP A 61 20.24 -16.35 -22.84
N SER A 62 20.18 -15.05 -23.16
CA SER A 62 18.90 -14.34 -23.33
C SER A 62 18.17 -14.68 -24.63
N LEU A 63 18.88 -15.05 -25.71
CA LEU A 63 18.24 -15.57 -26.92
C LEU A 63 17.65 -16.96 -26.68
N ASP A 64 18.32 -17.80 -25.89
CA ASP A 64 17.83 -19.14 -25.56
C ASP A 64 16.56 -19.06 -24.71
N ASP A 65 16.50 -18.19 -23.70
CA ASP A 65 15.29 -17.93 -22.90
C ASP A 65 14.13 -17.38 -23.76
N ILE A 66 14.41 -16.45 -24.68
CA ILE A 66 13.42 -15.90 -25.62
C ILE A 66 12.92 -16.97 -26.59
N ASN A 67 13.82 -17.82 -27.10
CA ASN A 67 13.48 -18.91 -28.02
C ASN A 67 12.68 -20.00 -27.31
N GLU A 68 12.97 -20.29 -26.04
CA GLU A 68 12.23 -21.21 -25.19
C GLU A 68 10.82 -20.68 -24.91
N ALA A 69 10.66 -19.41 -24.52
CA ALA A 69 9.36 -18.77 -24.33
C ALA A 69 8.52 -18.76 -25.63
N ILE A 70 9.14 -18.42 -26.77
CA ILE A 70 8.48 -18.48 -28.10
C ILE A 70 8.09 -19.93 -28.46
N SER A 71 8.91 -20.92 -28.10
CA SER A 71 8.62 -22.34 -28.31
C SER A 71 7.40 -22.79 -27.49
N VAL A 72 7.34 -22.40 -26.20
CA VAL A 72 6.18 -22.68 -25.33
C VAL A 72 4.91 -22.00 -25.86
N ILE A 73 5.00 -20.74 -26.30
CA ILE A 73 3.88 -20.01 -26.93
C ILE A 73 3.40 -20.75 -28.20
N LYS A 74 4.31 -21.26 -29.04
CA LYS A 74 3.96 -22.05 -30.23
C LYS A 74 3.30 -23.38 -29.89
N VAL A 75 3.75 -24.06 -28.84
CA VAL A 75 3.13 -25.32 -28.35
C VAL A 75 1.73 -25.06 -27.83
N ILE A 76 1.54 -23.98 -27.07
CA ILE A 76 0.24 -23.54 -26.55
C ILE A 76 -0.72 -23.20 -27.71
N LEU A 77 -0.28 -22.39 -28.68
CA LEU A 77 -1.06 -22.05 -29.88
C LEU A 77 -1.42 -23.31 -30.72
N GLY A 78 -0.52 -24.30 -30.77
CA GLY A 78 -0.79 -25.60 -31.39
C GLY A 78 -1.84 -26.43 -30.64
N ALA A 79 -1.85 -26.39 -29.31
CA ALA A 79 -2.84 -27.07 -28.48
C ALA A 79 -4.24 -26.43 -28.61
N PHE A 80 -4.32 -25.10 -28.78
CA PHE A 80 -5.57 -24.39 -29.07
C PHE A 80 -6.23 -24.80 -30.41
N SER A 81 -5.45 -25.37 -31.33
CA SER A 81 -5.94 -25.81 -32.65
C SER A 81 -6.50 -27.24 -32.69
N SER A 82 -6.43 -28.01 -31.59
CA SER A 82 -6.46 -29.48 -31.69
C SER A 82 -7.26 -30.29 -30.66
N SER A 83 -8.08 -29.74 -29.76
CA SER A 83 -8.75 -30.59 -28.75
C SER A 83 -10.27 -30.46 -28.62
N ASP A 84 -10.94 -31.55 -29.01
CA ASP A 84 -12.20 -32.01 -28.43
C ASP A 84 -11.87 -32.91 -27.21
N LYS A 85 -12.55 -32.67 -26.07
CA LYS A 85 -12.65 -33.52 -24.86
C LYS A 85 -11.61 -33.41 -23.73
N LEU A 86 -11.32 -32.19 -23.26
CA LEU A 86 -11.11 -31.91 -21.83
C LEU A 86 -12.25 -31.02 -21.34
N THR A 87 -12.59 -31.04 -20.05
CA THR A 87 -13.47 -30.00 -19.49
C THR A 87 -12.80 -28.65 -19.75
N TRP A 88 -13.40 -27.89 -20.66
CA TRP A 88 -12.78 -26.73 -21.30
C TRP A 88 -12.26 -25.72 -20.26
N ASP A 89 -12.90 -25.60 -19.10
CA ASP A 89 -12.53 -24.61 -18.09
C ASP A 89 -11.23 -24.94 -17.34
N SER A 90 -11.00 -26.20 -16.93
CA SER A 90 -9.74 -26.59 -16.28
C SER A 90 -8.56 -26.60 -17.24
N PHE A 91 -8.81 -26.90 -18.52
CA PHE A 91 -7.81 -26.79 -19.58
C PHE A 91 -7.48 -25.33 -19.90
N LYS A 92 -8.47 -24.42 -19.95
CA LYS A 92 -8.24 -22.96 -20.11
C LYS A 92 -7.37 -22.43 -18.99
N THR A 93 -7.71 -22.69 -17.74
CA THR A 93 -6.99 -22.15 -16.58
C THR A 93 -5.56 -22.67 -16.50
N GLY A 94 -5.33 -23.97 -16.77
CA GLY A 94 -3.99 -24.54 -16.79
C GLY A 94 -3.12 -24.01 -17.94
N VAL A 95 -3.68 -23.87 -19.14
CA VAL A 95 -2.98 -23.37 -20.33
C VAL A 95 -2.76 -21.86 -20.25
N SER A 96 -3.73 -21.09 -19.76
CA SER A 96 -3.58 -19.64 -19.55
C SER A 96 -2.49 -19.36 -18.51
N ARG A 97 -2.47 -20.13 -17.41
CA ARG A 97 -1.40 -20.01 -16.40
C ARG A 97 -0.02 -20.23 -17.01
N LEU A 98 0.18 -21.32 -17.76
CA LEU A 98 1.45 -21.60 -18.43
C LEU A 98 1.85 -20.50 -19.43
N PHE A 99 0.86 -19.94 -20.14
CA PHE A 99 1.07 -18.79 -21.03
C PHE A 99 1.55 -17.56 -20.26
N TYR A 100 0.82 -17.11 -19.24
CA TYR A 100 1.18 -15.94 -18.44
C TYR A 100 2.55 -16.09 -17.78
N MET A 101 2.84 -17.25 -17.18
CA MET A 101 4.18 -17.54 -16.64
C MET A 101 5.29 -17.43 -17.68
N SER A 102 5.02 -17.80 -18.94
CA SER A 102 5.99 -17.67 -20.03
C SER A 102 6.17 -16.22 -20.47
N VAL A 103 5.09 -15.43 -20.45
CA VAL A 103 5.15 -13.99 -20.78
C VAL A 103 5.84 -13.21 -19.67
N ASP A 104 5.58 -13.51 -18.40
CA ASP A 104 6.26 -12.88 -17.25
C ASP A 104 7.78 -13.10 -17.34
N LYS A 105 8.22 -14.34 -17.61
CA LYS A 105 9.65 -14.64 -17.86
C LYS A 105 10.24 -13.84 -19.01
N LEU A 106 9.48 -13.64 -20.09
CA LEU A 106 9.92 -12.83 -21.22
C LEU A 106 10.08 -11.35 -20.80
N ILE A 107 9.10 -10.81 -20.07
CA ILE A 107 9.13 -9.44 -19.55
C ILE A 107 10.34 -9.27 -18.62
N ASP A 108 10.54 -10.19 -17.69
CA ASP A 108 11.68 -10.18 -16.77
C ASP A 108 13.01 -10.16 -17.53
N SER A 109 13.19 -11.06 -18.51
CA SER A 109 14.40 -11.12 -19.33
C SER A 109 14.64 -9.82 -20.10
N LEU A 110 13.57 -9.20 -20.62
CA LEU A 110 13.64 -7.91 -21.29
C LEU A 110 14.03 -6.78 -20.31
N VAL A 111 13.40 -6.71 -19.15
CA VAL A 111 13.66 -5.69 -18.13
C VAL A 111 15.07 -5.81 -17.55
N VAL A 112 15.54 -7.02 -17.25
CA VAL A 112 16.91 -7.30 -16.82
C VAL A 112 17.93 -6.95 -17.91
N SER A 113 17.59 -7.16 -19.18
CA SER A 113 18.44 -6.74 -20.29
C SER A 113 18.49 -5.21 -20.41
N LEU A 114 17.38 -4.52 -20.17
CA LEU A 114 17.31 -3.06 -20.16
C LEU A 114 18.09 -2.47 -18.98
N SER A 115 18.00 -3.04 -17.78
CA SER A 115 18.71 -2.53 -16.60
C SER A 115 20.24 -2.55 -16.77
N LYS A 116 20.79 -3.47 -17.57
CA LYS A 116 22.22 -3.53 -17.91
C LYS A 116 22.70 -2.40 -18.82
N VAL A 117 21.81 -1.78 -19.59
CA VAL A 117 22.14 -0.71 -20.55
C VAL A 117 21.64 0.66 -20.12
N PHE A 118 20.71 0.72 -19.17
CA PHE A 118 20.22 1.95 -18.58
C PHE A 118 21.13 2.43 -17.44
N PRO A 119 21.55 3.70 -17.42
CA PRO A 119 22.26 4.29 -16.30
C PRO A 119 21.27 4.52 -15.13
N LEU A 120 21.20 3.52 -14.25
CA LEU A 120 20.34 3.47 -13.08
C LEU A 120 21.00 4.13 -11.85
N MET A 121 20.19 4.49 -10.85
CA MET A 121 20.70 5.03 -9.60
C MET A 121 21.65 4.06 -8.89
N SER A 122 22.75 4.58 -8.35
CA SER A 122 23.60 3.82 -7.43
C SER A 122 22.88 3.64 -6.10
N ARG A 123 23.06 2.46 -5.48
CA ARG A 123 22.51 2.13 -4.16
C ARG A 123 23.63 1.97 -3.14
N PRO A 124 23.41 2.35 -1.88
CA PRO A 124 24.30 1.96 -0.80
C PRO A 124 24.26 0.44 -0.59
N ASP A 125 25.37 -0.12 -0.12
CA ASP A 125 25.43 -1.52 0.28
C ASP A 125 24.62 -1.74 1.58
N GLU A 126 23.87 -2.85 1.65
CA GLU A 126 23.06 -3.21 2.83
C GLU A 126 23.91 -3.29 4.10
N ALA A 127 25.16 -3.75 3.99
CA ALA A 127 26.08 -3.87 5.11
C ALA A 127 26.45 -2.51 5.75
N ASP A 128 26.32 -1.43 4.99
CA ASP A 128 26.58 -0.06 5.45
C ASP A 128 25.30 0.67 5.86
N TYR A 129 24.13 0.09 5.59
CA TYR A 129 22.85 0.69 5.92
C TYR A 129 22.62 0.68 7.43
N LYS A 130 22.21 1.84 7.97
CA LYS A 130 21.87 1.99 9.39
C LYS A 130 20.45 2.48 9.49
N PHE A 131 19.62 1.68 10.13
CA PHE A 131 18.33 2.15 10.59
C PHE A 131 18.54 3.30 11.58
N THR A 132 17.83 4.40 11.35
CA THR A 132 17.90 5.61 12.18
C THR A 132 16.49 6.05 12.53
N ASN A 133 16.33 6.64 13.72
CA ASN A 133 15.02 7.07 14.24
C ASN A 133 13.98 5.93 14.25
N SER A 134 14.41 4.69 14.46
CA SER A 134 13.53 3.53 14.64
C SER A 134 12.74 3.64 15.95
N ASN A 135 11.58 3.00 15.98
CA ASN A 135 10.82 2.87 17.21
C ASN A 135 11.53 1.94 18.20
N VAL A 136 11.48 2.26 19.48
CA VAL A 136 12.12 1.45 20.54
C VAL A 136 11.19 0.39 21.11
N GLY A 137 9.88 0.64 21.10
CA GLY A 137 8.88 -0.24 21.70
C GLY A 137 8.77 -0.12 23.21
N SER A 138 7.74 -0.76 23.77
CA SER A 138 7.50 -0.86 25.20
C SER A 138 8.64 -1.57 25.91
N LYS A 139 8.95 -1.13 27.13
CA LYS A 139 9.95 -1.74 28.00
C LYS A 139 9.59 -3.18 28.41
N SER A 140 8.30 -3.46 28.55
CA SER A 140 7.77 -4.77 28.95
C SER A 140 6.38 -5.01 28.35
N PHE A 141 6.06 -6.28 28.10
CA PHE A 141 4.73 -6.73 27.72
C PHE A 141 3.97 -7.21 28.95
N ASN A 142 2.96 -6.44 29.36
CA ASN A 142 2.18 -6.68 30.56
C ASN A 142 0.86 -7.39 30.22
N ASP A 143 0.48 -8.39 31.01
CA ASP A 143 -0.82 -9.09 30.88
C ASP A 143 -1.90 -8.57 31.82
N LYS A 144 -1.52 -7.69 32.75
CA LYS A 144 -2.40 -7.10 33.73
C LYS A 144 -2.10 -5.61 33.84
N ALA A 145 -3.16 -4.82 34.01
CA ALA A 145 -3.03 -3.41 34.32
C ALA A 145 -2.30 -3.25 35.65
N ALA A 146 -1.43 -2.24 35.74
CA ALA A 146 -0.81 -1.88 37.01
C ALA A 146 -1.84 -1.29 37.98
N ASP A 147 -1.57 -1.35 39.28
CA ASP A 147 -2.45 -0.79 40.29
C ASP A 147 -2.64 0.72 40.07
N GLY A 148 -3.89 1.14 39.87
CA GLY A 148 -4.22 2.54 39.58
C GLY A 148 -3.83 3.01 38.17
N ALA A 149 -3.44 2.11 37.27
CA ALA A 149 -3.16 2.42 35.87
C ALA A 149 -4.37 3.08 35.20
N ARG A 150 -4.07 3.93 34.22
CA ARG A 150 -5.08 4.75 33.59
C ARG A 150 -4.70 5.20 32.21
N TRP A 151 -5.65 5.09 31.29
CA TRP A 151 -5.51 5.67 29.96
C TRP A 151 -5.31 7.18 30.04
N ASN A 152 -4.24 7.64 29.43
CA ASN A 152 -4.04 9.04 29.09
C ASN A 152 -4.04 9.13 27.57
N VAL A 153 -4.90 9.96 26.99
CA VAL A 153 -5.00 10.12 25.54
C VAL A 153 -5.07 11.61 25.21
N GLY A 154 -4.35 12.00 24.17
CA GLY A 154 -4.38 13.34 23.62
C GLY A 154 -4.63 13.30 22.13
N TYR A 155 -5.19 14.39 21.60
CA TYR A 155 -5.58 14.50 20.19
C TYR A 155 -5.13 15.84 19.61
N SER A 156 -4.79 15.83 18.33
CA SER A 156 -4.63 17.03 17.52
C SER A 156 -4.99 16.74 16.06
N SER A 157 -5.28 17.80 15.29
CA SER A 157 -5.40 17.69 13.84
C SER A 157 -5.02 19.01 13.18
N ALA A 158 -4.57 18.93 11.93
CA ALA A 158 -4.22 20.09 11.11
C ALA A 158 -4.47 19.78 9.63
N SER A 159 -4.76 20.82 8.84
CA SER A 159 -4.80 20.70 7.38
C SER A 159 -3.38 20.52 6.82
N LEU A 160 -3.27 19.66 5.81
CA LEU A 160 -2.07 19.42 5.00
C LEU A 160 -2.07 20.26 3.72
N LEU A 161 -3.17 20.94 3.40
CA LEU A 161 -3.26 21.82 2.25
C LEU A 161 -2.49 23.12 2.53
N THR A 162 -1.65 23.50 1.56
CA THR A 162 -0.87 24.74 1.54
C THR A 162 -1.61 25.88 0.86
N GLY A 163 -2.60 25.56 0.00
CA GLY A 163 -3.31 26.51 -0.85
C GLY A 163 -2.70 26.70 -2.24
N ASN A 164 -1.60 26.00 -2.55
CA ASN A 164 -0.87 26.08 -3.82
C ASN A 164 -1.00 24.82 -4.68
N GLU A 165 -1.84 23.86 -4.30
CA GLU A 165 -1.92 22.53 -4.93
C GLU A 165 -2.35 22.59 -6.41
N LEU A 166 -3.01 23.67 -6.84
CA LEU A 166 -3.53 23.87 -8.20
C LEU A 166 -2.57 24.65 -9.12
N ASP A 167 -1.32 24.85 -8.72
CA ASP A 167 -0.32 25.64 -9.46
C ASP A 167 0.27 24.96 -10.71
N GLY A 168 -0.07 23.68 -10.93
CA GLY A 168 0.47 22.85 -12.02
C GLY A 168 1.81 22.17 -11.72
N ASN A 169 2.34 22.33 -10.49
CA ASN A 169 3.60 21.70 -10.03
C ASN A 169 3.37 20.52 -9.06
N HIS A 170 2.12 20.16 -8.84
CA HIS A 170 1.72 19.02 -8.01
C HIS A 170 1.15 17.91 -8.87
N TYR A 171 1.18 16.67 -8.37
CA TYR A 171 0.55 15.51 -9.00
C TYR A 171 -0.46 14.89 -8.04
N VAL A 172 -1.51 14.27 -8.57
CA VAL A 172 -2.48 13.47 -7.79
C VAL A 172 -1.98 12.04 -7.69
N GLY A 173 -1.95 11.48 -6.48
CA GLY A 173 -1.59 10.08 -6.19
C GLY A 173 -2.58 9.06 -6.76
N GLY A 174 -2.40 7.77 -6.47
CA GLY A 174 -3.40 6.73 -6.79
C GLY A 174 -3.10 5.86 -8.01
N SER A 175 -2.73 6.45 -9.15
CA SER A 175 -2.46 5.68 -10.37
C SER A 175 -1.42 6.32 -11.28
N LEU A 176 -0.54 5.48 -11.84
CA LEU A 176 0.33 5.87 -12.94
C LEU A 176 -0.50 6.47 -14.11
N SER A 177 0.04 7.50 -14.75
CA SER A 177 -0.61 8.16 -15.88
C SER A 177 0.39 8.49 -16.99
N TYR A 178 0.03 8.13 -18.22
CA TYR A 178 0.83 8.36 -19.41
C TYR A 178 -0.09 8.52 -20.63
N PRO A 179 0.24 9.37 -21.63
CA PRO A 179 1.43 10.23 -21.70
C PRO A 179 1.35 11.49 -20.85
N ASN A 180 0.17 11.79 -20.31
CA ASN A 180 -0.08 13.03 -19.58
C ASN A 180 -0.07 12.79 -18.08
N PRO A 181 0.67 13.58 -17.29
CA PRO A 181 0.61 13.52 -15.84
C PRO A 181 -0.75 13.98 -15.29
N LYS A 182 -1.11 13.51 -14.09
CA LYS A 182 -2.32 13.93 -13.38
C LYS A 182 -2.02 15.12 -12.49
N HIS A 183 -2.26 16.32 -12.98
CA HIS A 183 -2.21 17.53 -12.14
C HIS A 183 -3.55 17.75 -11.43
N PRO A 184 -3.54 18.21 -10.17
CA PRO A 184 -4.76 18.62 -9.47
C PRO A 184 -5.54 19.67 -10.27
N THR A 185 -6.85 19.48 -10.43
CA THR A 185 -7.73 20.43 -11.15
C THR A 185 -8.67 21.19 -10.24
N GLU A 186 -8.99 20.63 -9.07
CA GLU A 186 -9.94 21.19 -8.11
C GLU A 186 -9.67 20.61 -6.71
N ILE A 187 -9.90 21.40 -5.67
CA ILE A 187 -9.90 20.95 -4.27
C ILE A 187 -11.36 20.92 -3.82
N LEU A 188 -11.89 19.73 -3.53
CA LEU A 188 -13.28 19.53 -3.12
C LEU A 188 -13.46 19.69 -1.61
N ASP A 189 -12.49 19.22 -0.84
CA ASP A 189 -12.47 19.25 0.62
C ASP A 189 -11.04 19.14 1.16
N ASP A 190 -10.91 19.17 2.49
CA ASP A 190 -9.63 19.28 3.21
C ASP A 190 -8.89 17.95 3.25
N LEU A 191 -7.55 18.00 3.14
CA LEU A 191 -6.66 16.88 3.49
C LEU A 191 -6.03 17.21 4.83
N ARG A 192 -6.05 16.28 5.78
CA ARG A 192 -5.60 16.51 7.16
C ARG A 192 -4.63 15.46 7.66
N VAL A 193 -3.83 15.86 8.64
CA VAL A 193 -3.22 14.92 9.58
C VAL A 193 -4.05 14.91 10.86
N ARG A 194 -4.31 13.71 11.38
CA ARG A 194 -5.02 13.49 12.64
C ARG A 194 -4.14 12.65 13.54
N VAL A 195 -3.85 13.14 14.73
CA VAL A 195 -2.89 12.51 15.63
C VAL A 195 -3.56 12.18 16.95
N PHE A 196 -3.34 10.95 17.42
CA PHE A 196 -3.57 10.60 18.82
C PHE A 196 -2.29 10.11 19.47
N ALA A 197 -2.12 10.47 20.74
CA ALA A 197 -1.07 9.96 21.61
C ALA A 197 -1.74 9.23 22.77
N MET A 198 -1.24 8.06 23.15
CA MET A 198 -1.81 7.25 24.22
C MET A 198 -0.75 6.65 25.13
N SER A 199 -1.10 6.48 26.39
CA SER A 199 -0.32 5.78 27.42
C SER A 199 -1.29 5.10 28.38
N ASP A 200 -0.89 3.97 28.95
CA ASP A 200 -1.59 3.30 30.05
C ASP A 200 -1.31 3.93 31.43
N GLY A 201 -0.54 5.03 31.46
CA GLY A 201 -0.18 5.76 32.68
C GLY A 201 0.99 5.13 33.45
N THR A 202 1.68 4.17 32.86
CA THR A 202 2.85 3.49 33.44
C THR A 202 4.17 3.95 32.81
N ASP A 203 5.29 3.36 33.19
CA ASP A 203 6.60 3.60 32.57
C ASP A 203 6.79 2.88 31.22
N ASN A 204 5.78 2.15 30.72
CA ASN A 204 5.74 1.59 29.37
C ASN A 204 5.72 2.64 28.25
N GLY A 205 5.52 3.92 28.61
CA GLY A 205 5.74 5.07 27.73
C GLY A 205 4.51 5.50 26.94
N ILE A 206 4.75 6.40 25.97
CA ILE A 206 3.72 6.97 25.09
C ILE A 206 3.85 6.36 23.70
N VAL A 207 2.71 5.94 23.13
CA VAL A 207 2.59 5.54 21.73
C VAL A 207 1.81 6.62 20.98
N VAL A 208 2.37 7.08 19.87
CA VAL A 208 1.77 8.09 19.00
C VAL A 208 1.40 7.47 17.65
N TYR A 209 0.25 7.86 17.11
CA TYR A 209 -0.14 7.58 15.74
C TYR A 209 -0.57 8.88 15.05
N ALA A 210 0.09 9.21 13.94
CA ALA A 210 -0.32 10.26 13.03
C ALA A 210 -0.88 9.64 11.75
N VAL A 211 -2.14 9.90 11.45
CA VAL A 211 -2.80 9.40 10.24
C VAL A 211 -3.03 10.54 9.27
N LEU A 212 -2.48 10.40 8.06
CA LEU A 212 -2.50 11.43 7.04
C LEU A 212 -3.52 11.09 5.95
N ASP A 213 -4.24 12.12 5.51
CA ASP A 213 -4.91 12.14 4.22
C ASP A 213 -3.85 12.25 3.12
N ALA A 214 -3.34 11.09 2.68
CA ALA A 214 -2.25 10.96 1.73
C ALA A 214 -2.36 9.64 0.94
N TYR A 215 -1.68 9.58 -0.20
CA TYR A 215 -1.62 8.35 -1.01
C TYR A 215 -0.74 7.28 -0.37
N GLY A 216 0.44 7.65 0.15
CA GLY A 216 1.38 6.71 0.78
C GLY A 216 2.65 7.44 1.19
N LEU A 217 3.41 6.88 2.12
CA LEU A 217 4.68 7.45 2.57
C LEU A 217 5.76 6.38 2.58
N ALA A 218 6.95 6.74 2.09
CA ALA A 218 8.12 5.88 2.23
C ALA A 218 8.68 5.94 3.66
N ALA A 219 9.33 4.86 4.12
CA ALA A 219 9.95 4.81 5.44
C ALA A 219 10.94 5.97 5.71
N LYS A 220 11.63 6.46 4.70
CA LYS A 220 12.53 7.62 4.84
C LYS A 220 11.79 8.90 5.25
N ASP A 221 10.57 9.09 4.73
CA ASP A 221 9.75 10.28 4.98
C ASP A 221 9.18 10.20 6.41
N VAL A 222 8.83 8.99 6.86
CA VAL A 222 8.47 8.70 8.26
C VAL A 222 9.64 8.98 9.20
N ARG A 223 10.85 8.50 8.86
CA ARG A 223 12.06 8.75 9.65
C ARG A 223 12.45 10.22 9.68
N GLU A 224 12.19 10.98 8.61
CA GLU A 224 12.39 12.42 8.57
C GLU A 224 11.47 13.14 9.57
N ILE A 225 10.19 12.77 9.65
CA ILE A 225 9.28 13.32 10.66
C ILE A 225 9.77 12.98 12.08
N ARG A 226 10.15 11.72 12.33
CA ARG A 226 10.70 11.29 13.63
C ARG A 226 12.00 12.06 13.99
N SER A 227 12.86 12.33 13.01
CA SER A 227 14.13 13.05 13.21
C SER A 227 13.91 14.47 13.74
N ARG A 228 12.92 15.19 13.18
CA ARG A 228 12.56 16.57 13.56
C ARG A 228 12.13 16.69 15.02
N ILE A 229 11.58 15.62 15.58
CA ILE A 229 11.08 15.57 16.96
C ILE A 229 11.89 14.63 17.87
N ALA A 230 13.07 14.17 17.46
CA ALA A 230 13.86 13.18 18.20
C ALA A 230 14.16 13.60 19.65
N GLY A 231 14.47 14.88 19.86
CA GLY A 231 14.65 15.44 21.20
C GLY A 231 13.37 15.39 22.04
N PHE A 232 12.22 15.67 21.44
CA PHE A 232 10.92 15.61 22.10
C PHE A 232 10.52 14.17 22.45
N ILE A 233 10.74 13.21 21.52
CA ILE A 233 10.55 11.77 21.72
C ILE A 233 11.27 11.32 22.99
N LYS A 234 12.57 11.62 23.08
CA LYS A 234 13.39 11.28 24.25
C LYS A 234 12.89 11.93 25.53
N ASN A 235 12.56 13.22 25.48
CA ASN A 235 12.16 13.99 26.66
C ASN A 235 10.81 13.57 27.24
N LYS A 236 9.89 13.06 26.40
CA LYS A 236 8.54 12.67 26.78
C LYS A 236 8.37 11.16 27.00
N ASN A 237 9.45 10.37 26.91
CA ASN A 237 9.39 8.91 26.96
C ASN A 237 8.40 8.33 25.92
N ILE A 238 8.45 8.86 24.70
CA ILE A 238 7.69 8.32 23.57
C ILE A 238 8.44 7.09 23.08
N VAL A 239 7.79 5.93 23.16
CA VAL A 239 8.39 4.64 22.81
C VAL A 239 8.11 4.23 21.37
N SER A 240 7.10 4.85 20.75
CA SER A 240 6.74 4.61 19.36
C SER A 240 6.03 5.81 18.75
N VAL A 241 6.45 6.21 17.56
CA VAL A 241 5.80 7.22 16.70
C VAL A 241 5.45 6.56 15.38
N ASN A 242 4.18 6.21 15.22
CA ASN A 242 3.66 5.57 14.03
C ASN A 242 3.03 6.59 13.10
N ILE A 243 3.29 6.45 11.80
CA ILE A 243 2.75 7.35 10.78
C ILE A 243 2.08 6.48 9.72
N SER A 244 0.79 6.70 9.51
CA SER A 244 -0.01 5.93 8.57
C SER A 244 -0.70 6.84 7.57
N THR A 245 -1.12 6.30 6.43
CA THR A 245 -1.92 7.02 5.43
C THR A 245 -3.29 6.38 5.25
N LEU A 246 -4.31 7.18 4.91
CA LEU A 246 -5.62 6.66 4.49
C LEU A 246 -5.64 6.13 3.05
N HIS A 247 -4.52 6.25 2.33
CA HIS A 247 -4.36 5.75 0.96
C HIS A 247 -5.41 6.30 0.01
N GLN A 248 -5.61 7.62 0.05
CA GLN A 248 -6.53 8.28 -0.88
C GLN A 248 -5.88 8.37 -2.26
N HIS A 249 -6.63 7.91 -3.26
CA HIS A 249 -6.27 8.09 -4.67
C HIS A 249 -6.66 9.48 -5.21
N SER A 250 -7.17 10.33 -4.33
CA SER A 250 -7.53 11.73 -4.55
C SER A 250 -6.69 12.68 -3.67
N ALA A 251 -5.49 12.28 -3.25
CA ALA A 251 -4.56 13.13 -2.50
C ALA A 251 -3.37 13.56 -3.36
N ILE A 252 -2.60 14.54 -2.88
CA ILE A 252 -1.30 14.90 -3.49
C ILE A 252 -0.37 13.69 -3.46
N ASP A 253 0.41 13.50 -4.52
CA ASP A 253 1.36 12.39 -4.62
C ASP A 253 2.52 12.57 -3.64
N THR A 254 2.43 11.84 -2.53
CA THR A 254 3.43 11.80 -1.47
C THR A 254 4.40 10.62 -1.62
N LEU A 255 4.18 9.70 -2.56
CA LEU A 255 5.04 8.52 -2.78
C LEU A 255 5.97 8.68 -4.00
N GLY A 256 5.60 9.57 -4.93
CA GLY A 256 6.36 9.93 -6.12
C GLY A 256 5.99 9.15 -7.38
N LEU A 257 5.12 8.14 -7.27
CA LEU A 257 4.75 7.22 -8.35
C LEU A 257 4.17 7.95 -9.58
N ASN A 258 3.49 9.07 -9.40
CA ASN A 258 2.65 9.69 -10.43
C ASN A 258 3.34 10.89 -11.11
N GLY A 259 4.66 11.02 -10.93
CA GLY A 259 5.46 12.02 -11.64
C GLY A 259 5.47 11.82 -13.15
N ASP A 260 5.93 12.86 -13.87
CA ASP A 260 6.05 12.82 -15.34
C ASP A 260 7.04 11.73 -15.79
N LEU A 261 6.50 10.63 -16.31
CA LEU A 261 7.29 9.47 -16.76
C LEU A 261 8.29 9.80 -17.87
N ASN A 262 8.05 10.83 -18.69
CA ASN A 262 9.05 11.24 -19.69
C ASN A 262 10.26 11.86 -18.99
N LYS A 263 10.05 12.72 -17.99
CA LYS A 263 11.16 13.30 -17.20
C LYS A 263 11.90 12.21 -16.45
N VAL A 264 11.18 11.27 -15.86
CA VAL A 264 11.77 10.13 -15.14
C VAL A 264 12.61 9.28 -16.09
N LEU A 265 12.04 8.80 -17.21
CA LEU A 265 12.75 7.87 -18.09
C LEU A 265 13.90 8.52 -18.87
N PHE A 266 13.84 9.82 -19.18
CA PHE A 266 14.87 10.49 -19.97
C PHE A 266 15.79 11.38 -19.15
N GLU A 267 15.25 12.26 -18.31
CA GLU A 267 16.06 13.22 -17.55
C GLU A 267 16.72 12.59 -16.34
N ASN A 268 16.02 11.77 -15.53
CA ASN A 268 16.66 11.10 -14.40
C ASN A 268 17.73 10.13 -14.87
N THR A 269 17.45 9.36 -15.93
CA THR A 269 18.43 8.48 -16.57
C THR A 269 19.69 9.26 -16.98
N PHE A 270 19.54 10.45 -17.57
CA PHE A 270 20.69 11.30 -17.88
C PHE A 270 21.42 11.77 -16.60
N LYS A 271 20.69 12.26 -15.59
CA LYS A 271 21.24 12.71 -14.30
C LYS A 271 22.03 11.61 -13.60
N ASN A 272 21.51 10.39 -13.58
CA ASN A 272 22.18 9.21 -13.06
C ASN A 272 23.47 8.90 -13.82
N ALA A 273 23.43 8.96 -15.16
CA ALA A 273 24.60 8.69 -16.01
C ALA A 273 25.78 9.63 -15.74
N VAL A 274 25.49 10.88 -15.36
CA VAL A 274 26.50 11.90 -15.06
C VAL A 274 26.80 12.03 -13.56
N GLY A 275 26.22 11.18 -12.71
CA GLY A 275 26.45 11.17 -11.27
C GLY A 275 25.90 12.39 -10.53
N MET A 276 24.80 12.98 -11.02
CA MET A 276 24.13 14.07 -10.30
C MET A 276 23.52 13.59 -8.99
N ASP A 277 23.38 14.53 -8.04
CA ASP A 277 22.77 14.27 -6.73
C ASP A 277 21.34 13.69 -6.90
N PRO A 278 21.03 12.52 -6.29
CA PRO A 278 19.70 11.93 -6.29
C PRO A 278 18.57 12.87 -5.85
N SER A 279 18.87 13.88 -5.02
CA SER A 279 17.90 14.90 -4.60
C SER A 279 17.39 15.79 -5.74
N THR A 280 18.06 15.75 -6.90
CA THR A 280 17.70 16.50 -8.11
C THR A 280 16.83 15.69 -9.08
N LEU A 281 16.58 14.42 -8.81
CA LEU A 281 15.75 13.56 -9.65
C LEU A 281 14.29 14.02 -9.61
N HIS A 282 13.60 13.83 -10.73
CA HIS A 282 12.18 14.10 -10.87
C HIS A 282 11.39 12.89 -10.41
N ASN A 283 10.44 13.10 -9.51
CA ASN A 283 9.37 12.18 -9.20
C ASN A 283 8.06 12.98 -9.03
N GLY A 284 6.99 12.33 -8.57
CA GLY A 284 5.72 12.98 -8.31
C GLY A 284 5.64 13.79 -7.01
N GLN A 285 6.66 13.73 -6.12
CA GLN A 285 6.65 14.50 -4.88
C GLN A 285 6.94 15.99 -5.15
N ASN A 286 6.07 16.85 -4.65
CA ASN A 286 6.35 18.29 -4.57
C ASN A 286 7.14 18.60 -3.29
N LYS A 287 8.33 19.20 -3.41
CA LYS A 287 9.24 19.45 -2.28
C LYS A 287 8.67 20.39 -1.23
N GLU A 288 7.98 21.45 -1.65
CA GLU A 288 7.38 22.43 -0.72
C GLU A 288 6.20 21.82 0.03
N TYR A 289 5.37 21.03 -0.66
CA TYR A 289 4.29 20.28 -0.05
C TYR A 289 4.83 19.25 0.96
N MET A 290 5.85 18.47 0.61
CA MET A 290 6.44 17.49 1.54
C MET A 290 7.06 18.15 2.77
N GLU A 291 7.75 19.28 2.61
CA GLU A 291 8.27 20.06 3.74
C GLU A 291 7.15 20.55 4.67
N HIS A 292 6.06 21.07 4.09
CA HIS A 292 4.87 21.44 4.85
C HIS A 292 4.28 20.23 5.58
N LEU A 293 4.11 19.10 4.90
CA LEU A 293 3.60 17.85 5.48
C LEU A 293 4.44 17.39 6.66
N TYR A 294 5.76 17.41 6.54
CA TYR A 294 6.67 17.01 7.62
C TYR A 294 6.54 17.91 8.84
N LYS A 295 6.56 19.23 8.61
CA LYS A 295 6.43 20.21 9.69
C LYS A 295 5.07 20.10 10.38
N THR A 296 3.98 20.09 9.61
CA THR A 296 2.61 20.03 10.12
C THR A 296 2.36 18.74 10.89
N THR A 297 2.90 17.61 10.43
CA THR A 297 2.79 16.33 11.14
C THR A 297 3.59 16.34 12.45
N ALA A 298 4.83 16.82 12.43
CA ALA A 298 5.67 16.95 13.63
C ALA A 298 5.03 17.87 14.70
N ASP A 299 4.52 19.04 14.29
CA ASP A 299 3.83 19.98 15.18
C ASP A 299 2.56 19.35 15.76
N SER A 300 1.79 18.62 14.94
CA SER A 300 0.58 17.92 15.39
C SER A 300 0.90 16.82 16.39
N ILE A 301 1.99 16.07 16.20
CA ILE A 301 2.49 15.08 17.18
C ILE A 301 2.80 15.74 18.53
N ILE A 302 3.56 16.84 18.51
CA ILE A 302 3.88 17.58 19.73
C ILE A 302 2.60 18.06 20.43
N ALA A 303 1.64 18.59 19.67
CA ALA A 303 0.37 19.05 20.21
C ALA A 303 -0.45 17.92 20.83
N ALA A 304 -0.60 16.77 20.16
CA ALA A 304 -1.36 15.63 20.68
C ALA A 304 -0.77 15.11 21.99
N VAL A 305 0.56 14.99 22.07
CA VAL A 305 1.25 14.54 23.30
C VAL A 305 1.08 15.56 24.43
N ASN A 306 1.14 16.86 24.15
CA ASN A 306 0.95 17.89 25.18
C ASN A 306 -0.51 18.05 25.63
N ASN A 307 -1.46 17.60 24.81
CA ASN A 307 -2.90 17.61 25.13
C ASN A 307 -3.39 16.32 25.78
N MET A 308 -2.49 15.40 26.16
CA MET A 308 -2.89 14.15 26.81
C MET A 308 -3.55 14.41 28.17
N GLU A 309 -4.71 13.80 28.37
CA GLU A 309 -5.47 13.87 29.61
C GLU A 309 -5.96 12.47 30.02
N PRO A 310 -6.22 12.23 31.32
CA PRO A 310 -6.65 10.92 31.79
C PRO A 310 -8.13 10.64 31.47
N GLY A 311 -8.48 9.37 31.30
CA GLY A 311 -9.85 8.95 31.04
C GLY A 311 -10.04 7.44 31.02
N GLU A 312 -11.07 6.99 30.32
CA GLU A 312 -11.42 5.59 30.13
C GLU A 312 -11.49 5.25 28.64
N MET A 313 -11.09 4.03 28.28
CA MET A 313 -11.16 3.54 26.90
C MET A 313 -12.20 2.43 26.79
N TYR A 314 -12.95 2.44 25.70
CA TYR A 314 -13.98 1.45 25.37
C TYR A 314 -13.74 0.91 23.95
N PHE A 315 -14.13 -0.33 23.69
CA PHE A 315 -14.02 -0.97 22.39
C PHE A 315 -15.37 -1.49 21.91
N SER A 316 -15.69 -1.19 20.66
CA SER A 316 -16.91 -1.63 19.97
C SER A 316 -16.57 -2.08 18.55
N GLN A 317 -17.40 -2.98 18.03
CA GLN A 317 -17.37 -3.41 16.63
C GLN A 317 -18.74 -3.19 16.05
N THR A 318 -18.80 -2.60 14.86
CA THR A 318 -20.06 -2.40 14.14
C THR A 318 -19.93 -3.01 12.76
N ASP A 319 -20.72 -4.03 12.48
CA ASP A 319 -20.74 -4.70 11.18
C ASP A 319 -21.26 -3.74 10.10
N VAL A 320 -20.45 -3.57 9.05
CA VAL A 320 -20.73 -2.77 7.86
C VAL A 320 -20.45 -3.57 6.59
N HIS A 321 -20.54 -4.90 6.64
CA HIS A 321 -20.25 -5.80 5.52
C HIS A 321 -20.95 -5.38 4.22
N GLU A 322 -22.19 -4.89 4.31
CA GLU A 322 -22.96 -4.43 3.14
C GLU A 322 -22.32 -3.26 2.37
N TYR A 323 -21.39 -2.53 3.02
CA TYR A 323 -20.66 -1.38 2.47
C TYR A 323 -19.23 -1.74 2.03
N ILE A 324 -18.82 -2.99 2.17
CA ILE A 324 -17.48 -3.46 1.83
C ILE A 324 -17.57 -4.44 0.67
N ARG A 325 -16.68 -4.30 -0.31
CA ARG A 325 -16.54 -5.26 -1.41
C ARG A 325 -15.09 -5.65 -1.57
N ASP A 326 -14.79 -6.93 -1.43
CA ASP A 326 -13.53 -7.48 -1.90
C ASP A 326 -13.61 -7.77 -3.40
N LYS A 327 -12.59 -7.34 -4.16
CA LYS A 327 -12.49 -7.63 -5.60
C LYS A 327 -11.75 -8.94 -5.87
N ARG A 328 -11.11 -9.53 -4.85
CA ARG A 328 -10.22 -10.69 -4.99
C ARG A 328 -10.72 -11.85 -4.14
N ASP A 329 -10.60 -13.06 -4.67
CA ASP A 329 -10.79 -14.28 -3.90
C ASP A 329 -9.49 -14.66 -3.16
N PRO A 330 -9.57 -15.24 -1.96
CA PRO A 330 -10.79 -15.53 -1.20
C PRO A 330 -11.31 -14.29 -0.48
N GLN A 331 -12.64 -14.06 -0.50
CA GLN A 331 -13.26 -12.90 0.12
C GLN A 331 -13.36 -13.05 1.66
N THR A 332 -12.23 -12.94 2.35
CA THR A 332 -12.11 -13.10 3.82
C THR A 332 -11.56 -11.85 4.47
N PHE A 333 -12.42 -10.98 5.01
CA PHE A 333 -12.01 -9.69 5.58
C PHE A 333 -12.73 -9.37 6.89
N ASP A 334 -12.23 -8.37 7.64
CA ASP A 334 -12.94 -7.84 8.81
C ASP A 334 -14.10 -6.95 8.36
N PRO A 335 -15.37 -7.34 8.58
CA PRO A 335 -16.53 -6.58 8.10
C PRO A 335 -16.86 -5.36 8.96
N ASN A 336 -16.07 -5.05 9.99
CA ASN A 336 -16.44 -4.10 11.01
C ASN A 336 -15.76 -2.73 10.86
N LEU A 337 -16.48 -1.68 11.27
CA LEU A 337 -15.86 -0.50 11.86
C LEU A 337 -15.49 -0.83 13.31
N ASN A 338 -14.19 -1.02 13.57
CA ASN A 338 -13.67 -1.30 14.90
C ASN A 338 -13.31 0.02 15.58
N ARG A 339 -13.97 0.36 16.69
CA ARG A 339 -13.80 1.67 17.35
C ARG A 339 -13.26 1.51 18.77
N LEU A 340 -12.12 2.14 19.02
CA LEU A 340 -11.69 2.55 20.36
C LEU A 340 -12.27 3.94 20.67
N CYS A 341 -13.05 4.04 21.72
CA CYS A 341 -13.62 5.30 22.21
C CYS A 341 -12.95 5.68 23.52
N PHE A 342 -12.11 6.71 23.49
CA PHE A 342 -11.56 7.33 24.69
C PHE A 342 -12.52 8.41 25.20
N VAL A 343 -12.91 8.30 26.46
CA VAL A 343 -13.74 9.27 27.17
C VAL A 343 -12.89 9.95 28.24
N PRO A 344 -12.56 11.25 28.09
CA PRO A 344 -11.78 11.97 29.08
C PRO A 344 -12.57 12.18 30.37
N ASP A 345 -11.84 12.33 31.47
CA ASP A 345 -12.44 12.73 32.75
C ASP A 345 -12.99 14.13 32.76
N ASN A 346 -12.28 15.02 32.07
CA ASN A 346 -12.73 16.38 31.92
C ASN A 346 -13.97 16.39 31.01
N ARG A 347 -15.12 16.73 31.59
CA ARG A 347 -16.40 16.75 30.88
C ARG A 347 -16.49 17.85 29.81
N GLU A 348 -15.58 18.82 29.85
CA GLU A 348 -15.48 19.86 28.82
C GLU A 348 -14.65 19.39 27.61
N SER A 349 -13.84 18.34 27.77
CA SER A 349 -13.05 17.77 26.70
C SER A 349 -13.87 16.82 25.83
N LYS A 350 -13.56 16.78 24.53
CA LYS A 350 -14.21 15.88 23.58
C LYS A 350 -13.68 14.46 23.72
N PRO A 351 -14.55 13.43 23.69
CA PRO A 351 -14.11 12.05 23.44
C PRO A 351 -13.33 11.94 22.13
N THR A 352 -12.45 10.95 22.04
CA THR A 352 -11.67 10.66 20.81
C THR A 352 -12.00 9.26 20.32
N TRP A 353 -12.45 9.15 19.07
CA TRP A 353 -12.78 7.89 18.41
C TRP A 353 -11.68 7.51 17.43
N ILE A 354 -11.01 6.40 17.71
CA ILE A 354 -9.99 5.80 16.86
C ILE A 354 -10.65 4.60 16.17
N VAL A 355 -10.76 4.67 14.85
CA VAL A 355 -11.51 3.71 14.04
C VAL A 355 -10.58 2.98 13.10
N ASN A 356 -10.61 1.66 13.13
CA ASN A 356 -9.96 0.82 12.13
C ASN A 356 -11.00 0.32 11.13
N ALA A 357 -10.73 0.53 9.84
CA ALA A 357 -11.58 0.11 8.73
C ALA A 357 -10.70 -0.28 7.54
N ALA A 358 -10.99 -1.39 6.88
CA ALA A 358 -10.18 -1.93 5.78
C ALA A 358 -10.75 -1.56 4.40
N ILE A 359 -11.11 -0.30 4.17
CA ILE A 359 -11.84 0.11 2.97
C ILE A 359 -10.99 1.10 2.17
N HIS A 360 -10.58 0.74 0.96
CA HIS A 360 -9.82 1.64 0.08
C HIS A 360 -10.51 2.98 -0.13
N CYS A 361 -9.74 4.06 0.00
CA CYS A 361 -10.15 5.43 -0.31
C CYS A 361 -10.03 5.73 -1.81
N VAL A 362 -10.89 5.07 -2.59
CA VAL A 362 -10.96 5.15 -4.07
C VAL A 362 -12.34 5.60 -4.57
N GLY A 363 -13.09 6.31 -3.73
CA GLY A 363 -14.45 6.75 -4.00
C GLY A 363 -14.55 7.61 -5.26
N LEU A 364 -13.58 8.50 -5.49
CA LEU A 364 -13.46 9.31 -6.73
C LEU A 364 -12.78 8.59 -7.90
N GLY A 365 -12.24 7.40 -7.64
CA GLY A 365 -11.55 6.54 -8.61
C GLY A 365 -10.09 6.91 -8.79
N ALA A 366 -9.29 5.90 -9.13
CA ALA A 366 -7.83 6.02 -9.21
C ALA A 366 -7.34 7.09 -10.21
N GLY A 367 -8.11 7.33 -11.28
CA GLY A 367 -7.77 8.30 -12.34
C GLY A 367 -8.24 9.74 -12.11
N THR A 368 -8.79 10.07 -10.94
CA THR A 368 -9.28 11.44 -10.64
C THR A 368 -8.14 12.47 -10.66
N THR A 369 -8.49 13.72 -11.01
CA THR A 369 -7.63 14.90 -10.83
C THR A 369 -8.15 15.83 -9.73
N ASN A 370 -9.26 15.48 -9.08
CA ASN A 370 -9.81 16.23 -7.96
C ASN A 370 -9.15 15.80 -6.66
N ILE A 371 -8.83 16.79 -5.81
CA ILE A 371 -8.30 16.56 -4.46
C ILE A 371 -9.46 16.44 -3.47
N SER A 372 -9.45 15.37 -2.67
CA SER A 372 -10.44 15.10 -1.64
C SER A 372 -9.91 14.09 -0.61
N GLY A 373 -10.32 14.26 0.65
CA GLY A 373 -10.17 13.31 1.74
C GLY A 373 -11.08 12.07 1.63
N ASP A 374 -11.81 11.92 0.53
CA ASP A 374 -12.70 10.79 0.22
C ASP A 374 -13.75 10.53 1.33
N TYR A 375 -14.32 9.34 1.42
CA TYR A 375 -15.37 9.03 2.40
C TYR A 375 -14.97 9.27 3.88
N PRO A 376 -13.70 9.12 4.32
CA PRO A 376 -13.32 9.43 5.70
C PRO A 376 -13.58 10.88 6.10
N TYR A 377 -13.48 11.83 5.15
CA TYR A 377 -13.81 13.24 5.40
C TYR A 377 -15.25 13.41 5.88
N PHE A 378 -16.19 12.68 5.27
CA PHE A 378 -17.61 12.75 5.63
C PHE A 378 -17.93 12.00 6.91
N ILE A 379 -17.24 10.89 7.21
CA ILE A 379 -17.35 10.23 8.52
C ILE A 379 -16.90 11.20 9.62
N GLU A 380 -15.74 11.84 9.45
CA GLU A 380 -15.23 12.82 10.40
C GLU A 380 -16.23 13.95 10.66
N LYS A 381 -16.89 14.45 9.60
CA LYS A 381 -17.92 15.48 9.73
C LYS A 381 -19.09 15.03 10.61
N GLN A 382 -19.58 13.80 10.45
CA GLN A 382 -20.63 13.24 11.30
C GLN A 382 -20.18 13.07 12.75
N VAL A 383 -18.97 12.55 12.98
CA VAL A 383 -18.41 12.33 14.32
C VAL A 383 -18.15 13.66 15.05
N ASN A 384 -17.60 14.66 14.35
CA ASN A 384 -17.40 16.00 14.90
C ASN A 384 -18.72 16.67 15.26
N ALA A 385 -19.76 16.50 14.44
CA ALA A 385 -21.11 16.99 14.73
C ALA A 385 -21.73 16.31 15.95
N ALA A 386 -21.38 15.04 16.20
CA ALA A 386 -21.73 14.30 17.41
C ALA A 386 -20.88 14.67 18.65
N GLY A 387 -19.91 15.59 18.52
CA GLY A 387 -19.12 16.12 19.63
C GLY A 387 -17.87 15.31 19.99
N ALA A 388 -17.40 14.41 19.11
CA ALA A 388 -16.17 13.64 19.31
C ALA A 388 -15.10 13.99 18.28
N ASN A 389 -13.83 13.78 18.63
CA ASN A 389 -12.73 13.79 17.68
C ASN A 389 -12.71 12.45 16.90
N TYR A 390 -12.18 12.46 15.68
CA TYR A 390 -12.13 11.29 14.81
C TYR A 390 -10.73 11.03 14.29
N VAL A 391 -10.32 9.76 14.28
CA VAL A 391 -9.15 9.26 13.55
C VAL A 391 -9.53 7.94 12.92
N GLN A 392 -9.29 7.78 11.63
CA GLN A 392 -9.38 6.48 10.95
C GLN A 392 -7.97 5.94 10.70
N ILE A 393 -7.77 4.63 10.78
CA ILE A 393 -6.55 3.93 10.35
C ILE A 393 -6.97 2.79 9.42
N GLN A 394 -6.26 2.63 8.30
CA GLN A 394 -6.56 1.57 7.34
C GLN A 394 -6.27 0.17 7.90
N GLY A 395 -7.12 -0.77 7.51
CA GLY A 395 -7.00 -2.19 7.78
C GLY A 395 -6.11 -2.94 6.78
N ALA A 396 -6.26 -4.27 6.75
CA ALA A 396 -5.76 -5.11 5.68
C ALA A 396 -6.65 -4.89 4.45
N GLU A 397 -6.35 -3.87 3.65
CA GLU A 397 -7.26 -3.40 2.62
C GLU A 397 -7.03 -3.96 1.21
N LEU A 398 -5.84 -4.48 0.89
CA LEU A 398 -5.43 -5.00 -0.44
C LEU A 398 -6.41 -4.71 -1.61
N ALA A 399 -7.34 -5.62 -1.89
CA ALA A 399 -8.30 -5.48 -2.99
C ALA A 399 -9.71 -5.04 -2.53
N ILE A 400 -9.88 -4.77 -1.24
CA ILE A 400 -11.12 -4.29 -0.63
C ILE A 400 -11.39 -2.86 -1.09
N THR A 401 -12.62 -2.61 -1.53
CA THR A 401 -13.11 -1.31 -1.96
C THR A 401 -14.49 -0.99 -1.37
N SER A 402 -14.95 0.24 -1.58
CA SER A 402 -16.26 0.70 -1.15
C SER A 402 -17.38 0.04 -1.96
N GLN A 403 -18.39 -0.50 -1.28
CA GLN A 403 -19.65 -0.95 -1.88
C GLN A 403 -20.72 0.14 -1.69
N THR A 404 -20.89 0.96 -2.72
CA THR A 404 -21.77 2.13 -2.64
C THR A 404 -23.23 1.85 -3.02
N ALA A 405 -23.53 0.67 -3.59
CA ALA A 405 -24.87 0.31 -4.04
C ALA A 405 -26.00 0.51 -3.01
N PRO A 406 -25.80 0.24 -1.69
CA PRO A 406 -26.85 0.47 -0.68
C PRO A 406 -27.27 1.93 -0.50
N VAL A 407 -26.44 2.88 -0.93
CA VAL A 407 -26.60 4.33 -0.70
C VAL A 407 -26.52 5.17 -1.96
N ALA A 408 -26.20 4.55 -3.10
CA ALA A 408 -26.09 5.24 -4.38
C ALA A 408 -27.44 5.80 -4.81
N VAL A 409 -27.45 7.06 -5.22
CA VAL A 409 -28.66 7.75 -5.71
C VAL A 409 -28.54 8.01 -7.20
N GLU A 410 -29.58 7.68 -7.96
CA GLU A 410 -29.63 7.94 -9.40
C GLU A 410 -29.51 9.44 -9.69
N GLY A 411 -28.63 9.80 -10.63
CA GLY A 411 -28.38 11.19 -11.02
C GLY A 411 -27.34 11.93 -10.16
N ASN A 412 -26.87 11.35 -9.05
CA ASN A 412 -25.77 11.93 -8.28
C ASN A 412 -24.45 11.90 -9.07
N THR A 413 -23.62 12.92 -8.86
CA THR A 413 -22.21 12.88 -9.26
C THR A 413 -21.45 11.84 -8.44
N ARG A 414 -20.25 11.47 -8.89
CA ARG A 414 -19.38 10.56 -8.16
C ARG A 414 -19.07 11.07 -6.75
N TYR A 415 -18.74 12.36 -6.61
CA TYR A 415 -18.48 12.98 -5.32
C TYR A 415 -19.69 12.98 -4.38
N GLN A 416 -20.89 13.25 -4.90
CA GLN A 416 -22.13 13.15 -4.11
C GLN A 416 -22.40 11.72 -3.61
N ASN A 417 -22.03 10.70 -4.38
CA ASN A 417 -22.13 9.31 -3.91
C ASN A 417 -21.06 8.96 -2.86
N VAL A 418 -19.86 9.53 -2.94
CA VAL A 418 -18.84 9.42 -1.88
C VAL A 418 -19.32 10.11 -0.60
N GLU A 419 -19.92 11.29 -0.71
CA GLU A 419 -20.55 12.00 0.40
C GLU A 419 -21.65 11.16 1.05
N ALA A 420 -22.58 10.62 0.25
CA ALA A 420 -23.65 9.77 0.76
C ALA A 420 -23.11 8.52 1.48
N TYR A 421 -22.09 7.89 0.93
CA TYR A 421 -21.42 6.72 1.51
C TYR A 421 -20.72 7.04 2.84
N GLY A 422 -19.87 8.07 2.88
CA GLY A 422 -19.18 8.46 4.10
C GLY A 422 -20.14 8.98 5.18
N ASN A 423 -21.19 9.72 4.81
CA ASN A 423 -22.24 10.13 5.75
C ASN A 423 -22.95 8.90 6.35
N LYS A 424 -23.28 7.89 5.54
CA LYS A 424 -23.95 6.68 6.04
C LYS A 424 -23.09 5.91 7.04
N LEU A 425 -21.80 5.72 6.73
CA LEU A 425 -20.88 5.07 7.67
C LEU A 425 -20.70 5.90 8.95
N GLY A 426 -20.66 7.23 8.84
CA GLY A 426 -20.62 8.13 9.98
C GLY A 426 -21.87 8.05 10.86
N GLU A 427 -23.06 7.99 10.28
CA GLU A 427 -24.32 7.79 11.00
C GLU A 427 -24.34 6.45 11.75
N ILE A 428 -23.90 5.36 11.10
CA ILE A 428 -23.79 4.03 11.72
C ILE A 428 -22.84 4.09 12.92
N LEU A 429 -21.66 4.69 12.74
CA LEU A 429 -20.65 4.81 13.78
C LEU A 429 -21.13 5.66 14.97
N VAL A 430 -21.84 6.77 14.71
CA VAL A 430 -22.40 7.64 15.74
C VAL A 430 -23.51 6.93 16.52
N ALA A 431 -24.33 6.12 15.85
CA ALA A 431 -25.40 5.36 16.48
C ALA A 431 -24.90 4.14 17.29
N ALA A 432 -23.70 3.63 16.99
CA ALA A 432 -23.13 2.46 17.66
C ALA A 432 -22.84 2.72 19.14
N ASP A 433 -23.12 1.72 19.99
CA ASP A 433 -22.75 1.74 21.41
C ASP A 433 -21.22 1.83 21.57
N LYS A 434 -20.74 2.54 22.60
CA LYS A 434 -19.30 2.70 22.85
C LYS A 434 -18.59 1.37 23.14
N GLY A 435 -19.34 0.36 23.56
CA GLY A 435 -18.89 -1.01 23.76
C GLY A 435 -18.30 -1.28 25.13
N SER A 436 -17.42 -2.28 25.19
CA SER A 436 -16.88 -2.80 26.43
C SER A 436 -15.68 -2.00 26.91
N LYS A 437 -15.53 -1.83 28.22
CA LYS A 437 -14.38 -1.14 28.82
C LYS A 437 -13.07 -1.91 28.50
N VAL A 438 -12.02 -1.18 28.20
CA VAL A 438 -10.68 -1.69 27.87
C VAL A 438 -9.73 -1.37 29.02
N GLU A 439 -9.11 -2.39 29.60
CA GLU A 439 -8.12 -2.23 30.68
C GLU A 439 -6.89 -1.45 30.21
N PRO A 440 -6.31 -0.57 31.05
CA PRO A 440 -5.12 0.22 30.74
C PRO A 440 -3.86 -0.66 30.71
N ILE A 441 -3.69 -1.32 29.57
CA ILE A 441 -2.53 -2.14 29.22
C ILE A 441 -2.13 -1.71 27.81
N LEU A 442 -0.92 -1.16 27.66
CA LEU A 442 -0.37 -0.79 26.37
C LEU A 442 1.01 -1.44 26.17
N ASN A 443 1.07 -2.39 25.25
CA ASN A 443 2.31 -3.05 24.85
C ASN A 443 2.53 -2.80 23.36
N ILE A 444 3.76 -2.48 22.95
CA ILE A 444 4.12 -2.36 21.54
C ILE A 444 5.56 -2.80 21.31
N ALA A 445 5.81 -3.49 20.21
CA ALA A 445 7.13 -3.86 19.76
C ALA A 445 7.25 -3.60 18.26
N HIS A 446 8.48 -3.33 17.82
CA HIS A 446 8.81 -3.03 16.42
C HIS A 446 10.02 -3.85 16.00
N ARG A 447 10.13 -4.10 14.70
CA ARG A 447 11.30 -4.73 14.09
C ARG A 447 11.59 -4.07 12.76
N ASP A 448 12.81 -3.55 12.63
CA ASP A 448 13.38 -3.17 11.35
C ASP A 448 13.69 -4.43 10.55
N VAL A 449 13.22 -4.50 9.30
CA VAL A 449 13.38 -5.66 8.41
C VAL A 449 13.83 -5.21 7.02
N PHE A 450 14.42 -6.15 6.27
CA PHE A 450 14.73 -5.94 4.86
C PHE A 450 13.83 -6.83 4.01
N VAL A 451 13.14 -6.20 3.07
CA VAL A 451 12.28 -6.87 2.10
C VAL A 451 13.02 -6.99 0.78
N THR A 452 13.19 -8.22 0.27
CA THR A 452 13.84 -8.45 -1.03
C THR A 452 12.87 -8.17 -2.15
N VAL A 453 13.30 -7.41 -3.14
CA VAL A 453 12.53 -7.13 -4.35
C VAL A 453 12.94 -8.11 -5.45
N ASP A 454 12.01 -8.96 -5.86
CA ASP A 454 12.17 -9.89 -6.99
C ASP A 454 11.27 -9.55 -8.18
N ASN A 455 10.39 -8.56 -8.04
CA ASN A 455 9.68 -7.95 -9.16
C ASN A 455 10.64 -7.03 -9.94
N HIS A 456 11.20 -7.53 -11.04
CA HIS A 456 12.18 -6.81 -11.85
C HIS A 456 11.61 -5.55 -12.52
N ALA A 457 10.32 -5.52 -12.83
CA ALA A 457 9.67 -4.32 -13.36
C ALA A 457 9.67 -3.19 -12.31
N LEU A 458 9.28 -3.51 -11.07
CA LEU A 458 9.31 -2.56 -9.97
C LEU A 458 10.76 -2.18 -9.60
N GLU A 459 11.69 -3.14 -9.62
CA GLU A 459 13.12 -2.88 -9.45
C GLU A 459 13.62 -1.85 -10.47
N PHE A 460 13.30 -2.03 -11.75
CA PHE A 460 13.69 -1.09 -12.80
C PHE A 460 13.08 0.29 -12.56
N ILE A 461 11.79 0.38 -12.27
CA ILE A 461 11.11 1.66 -12.02
C ILE A 461 11.68 2.37 -10.78
N ALA A 462 11.87 1.66 -9.67
CA ALA A 462 12.53 2.21 -8.48
C ALA A 462 13.94 2.72 -8.81
N SER A 463 14.68 1.99 -9.66
CA SER A 463 16.03 2.36 -10.09
C SER A 463 16.11 3.65 -10.92
N THR A 464 14.99 4.13 -11.47
CA THR A 464 14.92 5.41 -12.21
C THR A 464 14.74 6.63 -11.29
N GLY A 465 14.50 6.40 -10.00
CA GLY A 465 14.21 7.46 -9.03
C GLY A 465 12.75 7.92 -9.00
N LEU A 466 11.83 7.13 -9.60
CA LEU A 466 10.40 7.45 -9.57
C LEU A 466 9.83 7.32 -8.15
N LEU A 467 10.13 6.23 -7.47
CA LEU A 467 9.61 5.94 -6.14
C LEU A 467 10.44 6.61 -5.06
N ALA A 468 9.78 7.10 -4.02
CA ALA A 468 10.45 7.68 -2.87
C ALA A 468 11.16 6.64 -1.99
N ASN A 469 10.78 5.36 -2.04
CA ASN A 469 11.35 4.32 -1.20
C ASN A 469 12.87 4.23 -1.32
N GLU A 470 13.54 4.09 -0.18
CA GLU A 470 14.96 3.76 -0.16
C GLU A 470 15.16 2.30 -0.56
N ALA A 471 16.27 2.02 -1.22
CA ALA A 471 16.66 0.67 -1.57
C ALA A 471 18.17 0.49 -1.37
N VAL A 472 18.55 -0.65 -0.82
CA VAL A 472 19.93 -1.08 -0.61
C VAL A 472 20.28 -2.23 -1.54
N LYS A 473 21.58 -2.44 -1.73
CA LYS A 473 22.09 -3.61 -2.44
C LYS A 473 22.59 -4.66 -1.46
N ALA A 474 21.99 -5.85 -1.49
CA ALA A 474 22.43 -6.98 -0.69
C ALA A 474 23.73 -7.58 -1.25
N LYS A 475 24.41 -8.42 -0.44
CA LYS A 475 25.67 -9.08 -0.82
C LYS A 475 25.53 -10.01 -2.03
N ASP A 476 24.36 -10.62 -2.21
CA ASP A 476 24.02 -11.45 -3.36
C ASP A 476 23.67 -10.64 -4.63
N GLY A 477 23.66 -9.30 -4.51
CA GLY A 477 23.34 -8.37 -5.58
C GLY A 477 21.86 -8.00 -5.68
N SER A 478 20.97 -8.64 -4.90
CA SER A 478 19.55 -8.33 -4.89
C SER A 478 19.26 -6.93 -4.33
N MET A 479 18.19 -6.31 -4.81
CA MET A 479 17.66 -5.07 -4.24
C MET A 479 16.82 -5.41 -3.01
N ARG A 480 17.04 -4.69 -1.90
CA ARG A 480 16.18 -4.77 -0.72
C ARG A 480 15.68 -3.42 -0.25
N ILE A 481 14.47 -3.39 0.30
CA ILE A 481 13.86 -2.20 0.89
C ILE A 481 13.97 -2.31 2.43
N PRO A 482 14.64 -1.36 3.11
CA PRO A 482 14.66 -1.29 4.57
C PRO A 482 13.35 -0.72 5.10
N THR A 483 12.56 -1.55 5.77
CA THR A 483 11.24 -1.20 6.30
C THR A 483 11.07 -1.62 7.76
N GLU A 484 9.87 -1.45 8.32
CA GLU A 484 9.54 -1.68 9.73
C GLU A 484 8.19 -2.41 9.85
N ILE A 485 8.12 -3.43 10.73
CA ILE A 485 6.86 -4.06 11.14
C ILE A 485 6.65 -3.86 12.64
N GLY A 486 5.39 -3.95 13.10
CA GLY A 486 5.07 -3.83 14.53
C GLY A 486 3.98 -4.76 15.02
N TYR A 487 4.00 -5.01 16.33
CA TYR A 487 2.96 -5.72 17.07
C TYR A 487 2.57 -4.89 18.30
N MET A 488 1.26 -4.70 18.51
CA MET A 488 0.74 -3.92 19.64
C MET A 488 -0.43 -4.64 20.31
N GLU A 489 -0.59 -4.42 21.61
CA GLU A 489 -1.72 -4.90 22.40
C GLU A 489 -2.32 -3.75 23.18
N ILE A 490 -3.66 -3.72 23.20
CA ILE A 490 -4.43 -2.77 23.99
C ILE A 490 -5.41 -3.57 24.84
N GLY A 491 -5.31 -3.43 26.16
CA GLY A 491 -6.06 -4.25 27.10
C GLY A 491 -5.72 -5.74 26.97
N THR A 492 -6.61 -6.59 27.46
CA THR A 492 -6.41 -8.05 27.50
C THR A 492 -6.86 -8.77 26.22
N ASN A 493 -7.60 -8.09 25.34
CA ASN A 493 -8.38 -8.76 24.29
C ASN A 493 -8.08 -8.27 22.87
N LEU A 494 -7.28 -7.22 22.70
CA LEU A 494 -6.98 -6.66 21.38
C LEU A 494 -5.50 -6.84 21.04
N ALA A 495 -5.25 -7.17 19.78
CA ALA A 495 -3.95 -7.30 19.15
C ALA A 495 -3.95 -6.50 17.85
N PHE A 496 -2.81 -5.92 17.51
CA PHE A 496 -2.66 -5.10 16.31
C PHE A 496 -1.38 -5.48 15.57
N ALA A 497 -1.47 -5.68 14.27
CA ALA A 497 -0.32 -5.83 13.38
C ALA A 497 -0.10 -4.53 12.61
N LEU A 498 1.06 -3.90 12.76
CA LEU A 498 1.43 -2.70 12.01
C LEU A 498 2.19 -3.16 10.77
N ILE A 499 1.62 -2.90 9.59
CA ILE A 499 2.08 -3.47 8.33
C ILE A 499 2.51 -2.36 7.36
N PRO A 500 3.72 -2.45 6.77
CA PRO A 500 4.31 -1.44 5.89
C PRO A 500 3.75 -1.45 4.45
N GLY A 501 2.45 -1.66 4.27
CA GLY A 501 1.82 -1.72 2.95
C GLY A 501 0.38 -2.19 3.00
N GLU A 502 -0.10 -2.69 1.86
CA GLU A 502 -1.49 -3.13 1.66
C GLU A 502 -1.56 -4.66 1.81
N LEU A 503 -1.91 -5.14 3.01
CA LEU A 503 -1.93 -6.57 3.33
C LEU A 503 -3.18 -7.27 2.80
N ALA A 504 -2.99 -8.42 2.18
CA ALA A 504 -4.08 -9.33 1.82
C ALA A 504 -4.86 -9.80 3.07
N PRO A 505 -6.18 -9.60 3.12
CA PRO A 505 -7.01 -9.97 4.26
C PRO A 505 -6.87 -11.43 4.72
N GLU A 506 -6.69 -12.36 3.78
CA GLU A 506 -6.53 -13.79 4.05
C GLU A 506 -5.26 -14.13 4.82
N ILE A 507 -4.19 -13.33 4.70
CA ILE A 507 -2.97 -13.47 5.51
C ILE A 507 -3.28 -13.09 6.97
N ALA A 508 -4.10 -12.06 7.17
CA ALA A 508 -4.45 -11.56 8.49
C ALA A 508 -5.45 -12.47 9.21
N PHE A 509 -6.53 -12.86 8.52
CA PHE A 509 -7.72 -13.46 9.13
C PHE A 509 -7.96 -14.93 8.74
N GLY A 510 -7.13 -15.47 7.85
CA GLY A 510 -7.25 -16.84 7.36
C GLY A 510 -8.22 -16.97 6.20
N GLY A 511 -8.52 -18.20 5.82
CA GLY A 511 -9.32 -18.48 4.62
C GLY A 511 -8.50 -18.50 3.33
N GLY A 512 -7.17 -18.60 3.42
CA GLY A 512 -6.27 -18.73 2.29
C GLY A 512 -6.65 -19.86 1.34
N THR A 513 -6.28 -19.70 0.08
CA THR A 513 -6.73 -20.56 -1.02
C THR A 513 -6.06 -21.94 -0.96
N GLU A 514 -6.83 -23.02 -1.11
CA GLU A 514 -6.29 -24.37 -1.29
C GLU A 514 -5.62 -24.51 -2.67
N ALA A 515 -4.69 -25.45 -2.83
CA ALA A 515 -3.95 -25.70 -4.07
C ALA A 515 -4.84 -25.85 -5.33
N LYS A 516 -6.05 -26.39 -5.20
CA LYS A 516 -6.97 -26.59 -6.33
C LYS A 516 -7.58 -25.28 -6.85
N ASP A 517 -7.68 -24.27 -5.98
CA ASP A 517 -8.31 -22.97 -6.25
C ASP A 517 -7.24 -21.86 -6.34
N SER A 518 -5.99 -22.13 -5.95
CA SER A 518 -4.88 -21.17 -5.98
C SER A 518 -4.27 -21.07 -7.37
N TRP A 519 -3.71 -19.90 -7.67
CA TRP A 519 -3.08 -19.67 -8.96
C TRP A 519 -1.83 -20.52 -9.16
N THR A 520 -0.96 -20.58 -8.15
CA THR A 520 0.29 -21.36 -8.25
C THR A 520 0.02 -22.86 -8.30
N GLY A 521 -1.15 -23.31 -7.84
CA GLY A 521 -1.46 -24.73 -7.66
C GLY A 521 -0.84 -25.30 -6.39
N GLU A 522 -0.43 -24.44 -5.45
CA GLU A 522 0.17 -24.77 -4.16
C GLU A 522 -0.74 -24.34 -3.01
N ASP A 523 -0.66 -25.03 -1.88
CA ASP A 523 -1.40 -24.70 -0.67
C ASP A 523 -0.76 -23.51 0.05
N TRP A 524 -1.59 -22.71 0.73
CA TRP A 524 -1.11 -21.75 1.71
C TRP A 524 -0.86 -22.47 3.04
N GLU A 525 0.39 -22.83 3.32
CA GLU A 525 0.75 -23.69 4.47
C GLU A 525 0.90 -22.93 5.80
N TYR A 526 0.69 -21.62 5.81
CA TYR A 526 0.93 -20.79 6.98
C TYR A 526 -0.36 -20.47 7.76
N PRO A 527 -0.30 -20.40 9.11
CA PRO A 527 -1.44 -19.92 9.90
C PRO A 527 -1.72 -18.44 9.60
N SER A 528 -2.95 -17.98 9.86
CA SER A 528 -3.23 -16.55 9.78
C SER A 528 -2.56 -15.78 10.94
N MET A 529 -2.41 -14.47 10.78
CA MET A 529 -1.98 -13.62 11.91
C MET A 529 -2.95 -13.72 13.10
N GLN A 530 -4.25 -13.88 12.84
CA GLN A 530 -5.28 -14.09 13.85
C GLN A 530 -5.06 -15.40 14.62
N ASP A 531 -4.68 -16.49 13.94
CA ASP A 531 -4.34 -17.75 14.60
C ASP A 531 -3.08 -17.61 15.47
N ILE A 532 -2.09 -16.83 15.03
CA ILE A 532 -0.85 -16.58 15.76
C ILE A 532 -1.12 -15.84 17.08
N VAL A 533 -1.93 -14.78 17.07
CA VAL A 533 -2.26 -14.00 18.28
C VAL A 533 -3.32 -14.68 19.16
N GLY A 534 -3.90 -15.78 18.70
CA GLY A 534 -4.82 -16.63 19.45
C GLY A 534 -6.14 -15.94 19.80
N SER A 535 -6.47 -15.85 21.08
CA SER A 535 -7.79 -15.40 21.55
C SER A 535 -8.01 -13.88 21.47
N ARG A 536 -6.96 -13.10 21.18
CA ARG A 536 -7.09 -11.65 21.00
C ARG A 536 -7.71 -11.37 19.64
N LYS A 537 -8.63 -10.41 19.56
CA LYS A 537 -9.08 -9.90 18.25
C LYS A 537 -7.91 -9.17 17.60
N LEU A 538 -7.52 -9.62 16.42
CA LEU A 538 -6.55 -8.94 15.58
C LEU A 538 -7.23 -7.78 14.83
N MET A 539 -6.53 -6.65 14.76
CA MET A 539 -6.75 -5.59 13.77
C MET A 539 -5.44 -5.33 13.04
N VAL A 540 -5.52 -5.14 11.73
CA VAL A 540 -4.34 -4.72 10.94
C VAL A 540 -4.34 -3.20 10.87
N LEU A 541 -3.18 -2.59 11.07
CA LEU A 541 -2.91 -1.19 10.82
C LEU A 541 -2.03 -1.15 9.58
N GLY A 542 -2.67 -1.12 8.41
CA GLY A 542 -2.00 -1.11 7.11
C GLY A 542 -1.33 0.24 6.83
N LEU A 543 -0.49 0.27 5.80
CA LEU A 543 0.21 1.49 5.34
C LEU A 543 0.88 2.27 6.48
N THR A 544 1.41 1.53 7.46
CA THR A 544 1.97 2.11 8.68
C THR A 544 3.48 2.05 8.60
N ASN A 545 4.11 3.21 8.79
CA ASN A 545 5.55 3.44 8.80
C ASN A 545 6.28 3.23 7.47
N ASP A 546 5.61 2.70 6.44
CA ASP A 546 6.08 2.64 5.05
C ASP A 546 4.91 2.28 4.11
N GLN A 547 5.16 2.38 2.81
CA GLN A 547 4.32 1.85 1.74
C GLN A 547 5.23 1.10 0.77
N ILE A 548 5.30 -0.23 0.92
CA ILE A 548 6.09 -1.13 0.07
C ILE A 548 5.25 -1.75 -1.07
N GLY A 549 3.98 -1.38 -1.18
CA GLY A 549 3.03 -1.92 -2.14
C GLY A 549 2.15 -3.04 -1.58
N TYR A 550 1.61 -3.86 -2.47
CA TYR A 550 0.69 -4.94 -2.11
C TYR A 550 1.45 -6.15 -1.54
N ILE A 551 0.92 -6.73 -0.47
CA ILE A 551 1.44 -7.92 0.20
C ILE A 551 0.41 -9.04 -0.01
N ILE A 552 0.62 -9.83 -1.08
CA ILE A 552 -0.28 -10.89 -1.53
C ILE A 552 0.16 -12.24 -0.95
N ALA A 553 -0.78 -13.13 -0.66
CA ALA A 553 -0.46 -14.51 -0.30
C ALA A 553 0.29 -15.19 -1.45
N ASP A 554 1.44 -15.82 -1.15
CA ASP A 554 2.37 -16.37 -2.15
C ASP A 554 1.70 -17.27 -3.19
N ASN A 555 0.77 -18.12 -2.76
CA ASN A 555 0.06 -19.04 -3.64
C ASN A 555 -1.06 -18.39 -4.46
N ASN A 556 -1.45 -17.19 -4.08
CA ASN A 556 -2.44 -16.39 -4.77
C ASN A 556 -1.78 -15.35 -5.69
N TYR A 557 -0.47 -15.13 -5.66
CA TYR A 557 0.21 -14.22 -6.58
C TYR A 557 0.01 -14.66 -8.04
N HIS A 558 -0.64 -13.82 -8.86
CA HIS A 558 -0.95 -14.15 -10.26
C HIS A 558 0.22 -13.84 -11.21
N SER A 559 -0.05 -13.04 -12.25
CA SER A 559 0.92 -12.49 -13.18
C SER A 559 0.85 -10.97 -13.11
N ILE A 560 1.96 -10.30 -13.39
CA ILE A 560 2.01 -8.84 -13.49
C ILE A 560 1.12 -8.26 -14.62
N LEU A 561 0.52 -9.13 -15.45
CA LEU A 561 -0.40 -8.76 -16.54
C LEU A 561 -1.87 -9.02 -16.21
N THR A 562 -2.19 -9.66 -15.09
CA THR A 562 -3.56 -10.10 -14.78
C THR A 562 -4.29 -9.13 -13.85
N GLU A 563 -3.65 -8.65 -12.79
CA GLU A 563 -4.23 -7.63 -11.91
C GLU A 563 -3.21 -6.52 -11.62
N ASN A 564 -3.70 -5.38 -11.12
CA ASN A 564 -2.84 -4.23 -10.82
C ASN A 564 -1.99 -4.49 -9.57
N GLU A 565 -2.50 -5.31 -8.67
CA GLU A 565 -1.90 -5.63 -7.38
C GLU A 565 -0.53 -6.30 -7.56
N GLU A 566 -0.38 -7.27 -8.46
CA GLU A 566 0.88 -7.99 -8.71
C GLU A 566 1.98 -7.09 -9.28
N LEU A 567 1.63 -6.09 -10.09
CA LEU A 567 2.59 -5.14 -10.67
C LEU A 567 3.26 -4.30 -9.59
N LEU A 568 2.52 -3.98 -8.53
CA LEU A 568 2.95 -3.13 -7.42
C LEU A 568 3.33 -3.94 -6.16
N THR A 569 3.43 -5.26 -6.28
CA THR A 569 4.02 -6.12 -5.25
C THR A 569 5.53 -6.23 -5.43
N VAL A 570 6.30 -6.01 -4.36
CA VAL A 570 7.78 -6.10 -4.37
C VAL A 570 8.30 -7.51 -4.56
N SER A 571 7.59 -8.52 -4.04
CA SER A 571 7.94 -9.91 -4.21
C SER A 571 6.73 -10.83 -4.19
N LYS A 572 6.73 -11.85 -5.05
CA LYS A 572 5.71 -12.92 -4.99
C LYS A 572 5.75 -13.77 -3.72
N HIS A 573 6.78 -13.60 -2.90
CA HIS A 573 6.96 -14.28 -1.61
C HIS A 573 6.75 -13.33 -0.42
N GLU A 574 6.20 -12.15 -0.66
CA GLU A 574 6.12 -11.12 0.37
C GLU A 574 5.09 -11.45 1.46
N GLY A 575 3.99 -12.13 1.10
CA GLY A 575 2.98 -12.55 2.05
C GLY A 575 3.56 -13.44 3.15
N SER A 576 4.27 -14.50 2.78
CA SER A 576 4.87 -15.43 3.73
C SER A 576 5.99 -14.76 4.53
N ARG A 577 6.80 -13.91 3.90
CA ARG A 577 7.87 -13.16 4.56
C ARG A 577 7.33 -12.26 5.68
N ILE A 578 6.36 -11.39 5.38
CA ILE A 578 5.77 -10.47 6.35
C ILE A 578 5.09 -11.24 7.49
N LEU A 579 4.38 -12.32 7.16
CA LEU A 579 3.74 -13.18 8.16
C LEU A 579 4.76 -13.83 9.10
N LEU A 580 5.87 -14.36 8.56
CA LEU A 580 6.91 -15.01 9.37
C LEU A 580 7.67 -14.00 10.24
N GLU A 581 7.93 -12.80 9.73
CA GLU A 581 8.52 -11.71 10.53
C GLU A 581 7.56 -11.25 11.63
N PHE A 582 6.26 -11.12 11.34
CA PHE A 582 5.23 -10.83 12.33
C PHE A 582 5.18 -11.91 13.41
N LYS A 583 5.13 -13.20 13.01
CA LYS A 583 5.14 -14.34 13.93
C LYS A 583 6.38 -14.31 14.83
N SER A 584 7.55 -14.11 14.24
CA SER A 584 8.81 -14.05 14.98
C SER A 584 8.88 -12.84 15.91
N LEU A 585 8.26 -11.71 15.56
CA LEU A 585 8.13 -10.55 16.44
C LEU A 585 7.20 -10.85 17.62
N TYR A 586 6.03 -11.43 17.35
CA TYR A 586 5.09 -11.87 18.37
C TYR A 586 5.73 -12.86 19.37
N GLU A 587 6.37 -13.92 18.88
CA GLU A 587 7.07 -14.93 19.71
C GLU A 587 8.27 -14.36 20.50
N SER A 588 8.81 -13.21 20.07
CA SER A 588 9.90 -12.56 20.81
C SER A 588 9.42 -11.81 22.06
N VAL A 589 8.11 -11.54 22.15
CA VAL A 589 7.50 -10.78 23.25
C VAL A 589 6.42 -11.59 24.01
N ARG A 590 6.02 -12.75 23.49
CA ARG A 590 5.05 -13.70 24.06
C ARG A 590 5.68 -15.08 24.18
#